data_AF-D7D9S8-F1
#
_entry.id   AF-D7D9S8-F1
#
_cell.length_a   1.000
_cell.length_b   1.000
_cell.length_c   1.000
_cell.angle_alpha   90.00
_cell.angle_beta   90.00
_cell.angle_gamma   90.00
#
_symmetry.space_group_name_H-M   'P 1'
#
loop_
_entity.id
_entity.type
_entity.pdbx_description
1 polymer ?
#
loop_
_entity_poly.entity_id
_entity_poly.type
_entity_poly.pdbx_seq_one_letter_code
_entity_poly.pdbx_strand_id
1 'polypeptide(L)'
;MRHTRRNIFYHELIGLRIKIIEYPDKSLIGLTGLVVDETQKTLLIETSLGRRVRVLKANGVFQFMLPNKEKVIIRGVQILGRPEDRLKNIVR
;
A
#
# COMPACT_ATOMS: atom_id res chain seq x y z
N MET A 1 9.15 -2.51 15.00
CA MET A 1 9.08 -1.04 14.89
C MET A 1 7.63 -0.64 14.58
N ARG A 2 7.16 0.50 15.10
CA ARG A 2 5.78 0.99 14.88
C ARG A 2 5.69 1.66 13.50
N HIS A 3 4.64 1.37 12.71
CA HIS A 3 4.39 2.14 11.48
C HIS A 3 4.07 3.60 11.84
N THR A 4 4.73 4.52 11.17
CA THR A 4 4.57 5.97 11.25
C THR A 4 4.55 6.54 9.84
N ARG A 5 4.07 7.77 9.68
CA ARG A 5 4.15 8.49 8.39
C ARG A 5 5.56 8.56 7.80
N ARG A 6 6.59 8.59 8.63
CA ARG A 6 7.99 8.76 8.19
C ARG A 6 8.61 7.46 7.68
N ASN A 7 8.18 6.30 8.19
CA ASN A 7 8.83 5.02 7.90
C ASN A 7 7.94 4.04 7.11
N ILE A 8 6.65 4.34 6.88
CA ILE A 8 5.74 3.46 6.14
C ILE A 8 6.27 3.10 4.74
N PHE A 9 7.01 3.99 4.09
CA PHE A 9 7.64 3.74 2.79
C PHE A 9 8.64 2.58 2.80
N TYR A 10 9.16 2.23 3.98
CA TYR A 10 10.19 1.21 4.16
C TYR A 10 9.69 -0.04 4.90
N HIS A 11 8.48 0.02 5.46
CA HIS A 11 7.90 -1.09 6.20
C HIS A 11 6.94 -1.93 5.35
N GLU A 12 6.59 -3.09 5.92
CA GLU A 12 5.58 -4.00 5.39
C GLU A 12 4.23 -3.29 5.22
N LEU A 13 3.60 -3.48 4.05
CA LEU A 13 2.28 -2.92 3.76
C LEU A 13 1.16 -3.94 3.96
N ILE A 14 1.50 -5.23 4.06
CA ILE A 14 0.58 -6.33 4.32
C ILE A 14 -0.11 -6.11 5.68
N GLY A 15 -1.41 -6.39 5.73
CA GLY A 15 -2.24 -6.17 6.92
C GLY A 15 -2.71 -4.72 7.13
N LEU A 16 -2.26 -3.77 6.32
CA LEU A 16 -2.79 -2.40 6.37
C LEU A 16 -4.08 -2.28 5.58
N ARG A 17 -5.05 -1.52 6.13
CA ARG A 17 -6.23 -1.12 5.37
C ARG A 17 -5.83 -0.07 4.34
N ILE A 18 -6.34 -0.22 3.13
CA ILE A 18 -6.00 0.63 1.99
C ILE A 18 -7.27 1.14 1.31
N LYS A 19 -7.20 2.35 0.76
CA LYS A 19 -8.15 2.92 -0.20
C LYS A 19 -7.39 3.42 -1.42
N ILE A 20 -7.88 3.09 -2.62
CA ILE A 20 -7.36 3.66 -3.87
C ILE A 20 -7.97 5.05 -4.06
N ILE A 21 -7.12 6.08 -4.13
CA ILE A 21 -7.53 7.49 -4.27
C ILE A 21 -7.48 7.92 -5.73
N GLU A 22 -6.42 7.52 -6.45
CA GLU A 22 -6.27 7.78 -7.87
C GLU A 22 -5.70 6.54 -8.54
N TYR A 23 -6.18 6.22 -9.75
CA TYR A 23 -5.70 5.13 -10.57
C TYR A 23 -6.14 5.34 -12.04
N PRO A 24 -5.38 4.87 -13.05
CA PRO A 24 -5.76 5.01 -14.46
C PRO A 24 -7.10 4.34 -14.80
N ASP A 25 -7.32 3.15 -14.25
CA ASP A 25 -8.63 2.50 -14.30
C ASP A 25 -9.55 3.12 -13.24
N LYS A 26 -10.52 3.91 -13.70
CA LYS A 26 -11.48 4.61 -12.85
C LYS A 26 -12.37 3.68 -12.03
N SER A 27 -12.57 2.42 -12.46
CA SER A 27 -13.37 1.44 -11.71
C SER A 27 -12.71 1.02 -10.39
N LEU A 28 -11.41 1.25 -10.26
CA LEU A 28 -10.64 0.94 -9.06
C LEU A 28 -10.61 2.11 -8.06
N ILE A 29 -10.93 3.33 -8.49
CA ILE A 29 -10.96 4.50 -7.61
C ILE A 29 -12.04 4.31 -6.55
N GLY A 30 -11.67 4.51 -5.28
CA GLY A 30 -12.55 4.31 -4.13
C GLY A 30 -12.60 2.88 -3.60
N LEU A 31 -11.99 1.90 -4.28
CA LEU A 31 -11.87 0.53 -3.77
C LEU A 31 -11.17 0.55 -2.41
N THR A 32 -11.76 -0.13 -1.44
CA THR A 32 -11.21 -0.29 -0.10
C THR A 32 -11.02 -1.77 0.24
N GLY A 33 -10.03 -2.05 1.08
CA GLY A 33 -9.75 -3.42 1.50
C GLY A 33 -8.54 -3.53 2.41
N LEU A 34 -8.04 -4.74 2.55
CA LEU A 34 -6.83 -5.11 3.26
C LEU A 34 -5.75 -5.48 2.25
N VAL A 35 -4.51 -5.04 2.46
CA VAL A 35 -3.38 -5.57 1.68
C VAL A 35 -3.05 -6.97 2.20
N VAL A 36 -3.12 -7.97 1.32
CA VAL A 36 -2.88 -9.38 1.68
C VAL A 36 -1.62 -9.96 1.04
N ASP A 37 -1.08 -9.29 0.01
CA ASP A 37 0.19 -9.65 -0.62
C ASP A 37 0.84 -8.41 -1.24
N GLU A 38 2.17 -8.41 -1.28
CA GLU A 38 2.99 -7.35 -1.84
C GLU A 38 4.14 -7.97 -2.65
N THR A 39 4.30 -7.52 -3.90
CA THR A 39 5.47 -7.86 -4.73
C THR A 39 6.29 -6.61 -5.02
N GLN A 40 7.35 -6.76 -5.81
CA GLN A 40 8.15 -5.63 -6.27
C GLN A 40 7.33 -4.50 -6.91
N LYS A 41 6.30 -4.85 -7.67
CA LYS A 41 5.51 -3.90 -8.48
C LYS A 41 4.03 -3.85 -8.13
N THR A 42 3.50 -4.84 -7.41
CA THR A 42 2.06 -4.97 -7.18
C THR A 42 1.68 -5.02 -5.72
N LEU A 43 0.43 -4.66 -5.45
CA LEU A 43 -0.29 -4.94 -4.21
C LEU A 43 -1.49 -5.82 -4.53
N LEU A 44 -1.78 -6.81 -3.69
CA LEU A 44 -3.02 -7.57 -3.70
C LEU A 44 -3.92 -7.04 -2.58
N ILE A 45 -5.12 -6.60 -2.96
CA ILE A 45 -6.10 -6.02 -2.05
C ILE A 45 -7.28 -6.99 -1.96
N GLU A 46 -7.61 -7.41 -0.74
CA GLU A 46 -8.82 -8.17 -0.45
C GLU A 46 -9.89 -7.22 0.07
N THR A 47 -11.01 -7.11 -0.65
CA THR A 47 -12.13 -6.27 -0.24
C THR A 47 -12.91 -6.92 0.89
N SER A 48 -13.77 -6.17 1.58
CA SER A 48 -14.66 -6.71 2.63
C SER A 48 -15.63 -7.78 2.12
N LEU A 49 -15.85 -7.86 0.80
CA LEU A 49 -16.69 -8.87 0.15
C LEU A 49 -15.90 -10.12 -0.26
N GLY A 50 -14.62 -10.22 0.11
CA GLY A 50 -13.74 -11.35 -0.24
C GLY A 50 -13.19 -11.31 -1.67
N ARG A 51 -13.51 -10.27 -2.46
CA ARG A 51 -12.93 -10.10 -3.81
C ARG A 51 -11.47 -9.68 -3.69
N ARG A 52 -10.58 -10.38 -4.41
CA ARG A 52 -9.16 -10.03 -4.50
C ARG A 52 -8.88 -9.25 -5.79
N VAL A 53 -8.17 -8.13 -5.66
CA VAL A 53 -7.81 -7.24 -6.77
C VAL A 53 -6.33 -6.94 -6.70
N ARG A 54 -5.60 -7.27 -7.77
CA ARG A 54 -4.16 -6.96 -7.88
C ARG A 54 -3.99 -5.66 -8.66
N VAL A 55 -3.21 -4.74 -8.10
CA VAL A 55 -2.96 -3.41 -8.69
C VAL A 55 -1.45 -3.15 -8.82
N LEU A 56 -1.07 -2.36 -9.83
CA LEU A 56 0.29 -1.88 -10.01
C LEU A 56 0.54 -0.68 -9.10
N LYS A 57 1.60 -0.74 -8.29
CA LYS A 57 2.01 0.34 -7.40
C LYS A 57 2.24 1.64 -8.18
N ALA A 58 3.02 1.58 -9.26
CA ALA A 58 3.44 2.76 -10.03
C ALA A 58 2.27 3.63 -10.53
N ASN A 59 1.10 3.04 -10.69
CA ASN A 59 -0.06 3.69 -11.30
C ASN A 59 -0.98 4.35 -10.27
N GLY A 60 -0.85 4.04 -8.99
CA GLY A 60 -1.85 4.42 -7.99
C GLY A 60 -1.39 5.46 -6.98
N VAL A 61 -2.35 6.25 -6.50
CA VAL A 61 -2.24 6.97 -5.23
C VAL A 61 -3.10 6.24 -4.21
N PHE A 62 -2.48 5.85 -3.10
CA PHE A 62 -3.07 4.98 -2.11
C PHE A 62 -3.13 5.67 -0.75
N GLN A 63 -4.25 5.55 -0.07
CA GLN A 63 -4.40 5.95 1.32
C GLN A 63 -4.34 4.71 2.21
N PHE A 64 -3.30 4.62 3.03
CA PHE A 64 -3.15 3.58 4.04
C PHE A 64 -3.66 4.05 5.40
N MET A 65 -4.27 3.15 6.16
CA MET A 65 -4.59 3.34 7.56
C MET A 65 -3.56 2.60 8.42
N LEU A 66 -2.82 3.35 9.22
CA LEU A 66 -1.84 2.83 10.15
C LEU A 66 -2.51 2.24 11.40
N PRO A 67 -1.80 1.40 12.18
CA PRO A 67 -2.32 0.83 13.43
C PRO A 67 -2.75 1.88 14.47
N ASN A 68 -2.14 3.07 14.47
CA ASN A 68 -2.53 4.21 15.31
C ASN A 68 -3.77 4.97 14.77
N LYS A 69 -4.47 4.41 13.77
CA LYS A 69 -5.62 5.01 13.05
C LYS A 69 -5.27 6.23 12.19
N GLU A 70 -3.99 6.58 12.08
CA GLU A 70 -3.54 7.65 11.21
C GLU A 70 -3.67 7.26 9.74
N LYS A 71 -4.07 8.22 8.90
CA LYS A 71 -4.20 8.04 7.46
C LYS A 71 -2.98 8.63 6.77
N VAL A 72 -2.39 7.89 5.84
CA VAL A 72 -1.21 8.32 5.07
C VAL A 72 -1.48 8.12 3.59
N ILE A 73 -1.27 9.17 2.80
CA ILE A 73 -1.39 9.12 1.34
C ILE A 73 0.00 8.90 0.77
N ILE A 74 0.12 7.90 -0.10
CA ILE A 74 1.37 7.46 -0.72
C ILE A 74 1.14 7.35 -2.22
N ARG A 75 1.99 7.99 -3.03
CA ARG A 75 2.09 7.64 -4.45
C ARG A 75 2.80 6.30 -4.55
N GLY A 76 2.23 5.34 -5.25
CA GLY A 76 2.77 3.98 -5.24
C GLY A 76 4.16 3.86 -5.88
N VAL A 77 4.60 4.84 -6.68
CA VAL A 77 5.99 4.96 -7.12
C VAL A 77 6.99 5.03 -5.95
N GLN A 78 6.59 5.56 -4.79
CA GLN A 78 7.43 5.70 -3.59
C GLN A 78 7.60 4.38 -2.83
N ILE A 79 6.79 3.37 -3.12
CA ILE A 79 6.83 2.03 -2.48
C ILE A 79 7.16 0.93 -3.51
N LEU A 80 7.75 1.30 -4.65
CA LEU A 80 8.33 0.35 -5.58
C LEU A 80 9.51 -0.39 -4.93
N GLY A 81 9.70 -1.64 -5.34
CA GLY A 81 10.67 -2.53 -4.70
C GLY A 81 9.97 -3.57 -3.83
N ARG A 82 10.70 -4.66 -3.55
CA ARG A 82 10.21 -5.70 -2.63
C ARG A 82 10.29 -5.19 -1.19
N PRO A 83 9.43 -5.66 -0.28
CA PRO A 83 9.46 -5.25 1.14
C PRO A 83 10.87 -5.30 1.75
N GLU A 84 11.61 -6.37 1.50
CA GLU A 84 12.97 -6.60 2.00
C GLU A 84 14.00 -5.61 1.46
N ASP A 85 13.82 -5.14 0.22
CA ASP A 85 14.71 -4.15 -0.38
C ASP A 85 14.44 -2.75 0.18
N ARG A 86 13.17 -2.44 0.46
CA ARG A 86 12.77 -1.15 1.05
C ARG A 86 13.24 -1.02 2.50
N LEU A 87 13.25 -2.10 3.28
CA LEU A 87 13.74 -2.11 4.66
C LEU A 87 15.22 -1.71 4.78
N LYS A 88 16.06 -2.04 3.79
CA LYS A 88 17.49 -1.71 3.80
C LYS A 88 17.76 -0.20 3.76
N ASN A 89 16.82 0.59 3.23
CA ASN A 89 16.96 2.05 3.14
C ASN A 89 16.74 2.77 4.48
N ILE A 90 16.31 2.09 5.54
CA ILE A 90 16.17 2.68 6.89
C ILE A 90 17.54 2.90 7.55
N VAL A 91 18.56 2.13 7.13
CA VAL A 91 19.86 2.02 7.83
C VAL A 91 20.93 2.94 7.22
N ARG A 92 20.55 3.85 6.31
CA ARG A 92 21.46 4.79 5.64
C ARG A 92 21.09 6.23 5.98
#